data_AF-A0A317DK00-F1
#
_entry.id   AF-A0A317DK00-F1
#
_cell.length_a   1.000
_cell.length_b   1.000
_cell.length_c   1.000
_cell.angle_alpha   90.00
_cell.angle_beta   90.00
_cell.angle_gamma   90.00
#
_symmetry.space_group_name_H-M   'P 1'
#
loop_
_entity.id
_entity.type
_entity.pdbx_description
1 polymer ?
#
loop_
_entity_poly.entity_id
_entity_poly.type
_entity_poly.pdbx_seq_one_letter_code
_entity_poly.pdbx_strand_id
1 'polypeptide(L)'
;MGHFGLPGLGERANRWSPGADGPLGNAQMQDGRLKVVYDKATVQKAPSVPPGANTPLNAEQTAQLYAHYRMQSQQAPQSREELIRSEERLRVGTESQPAGKAVLCKNVVTENVHTTVPVEHDEVYVEREPITAADAGSVRADMGEAQQEMQLRAERPVVAKDRVPVERVRLAKNEVVEDRPIDEQVRHEEVAANIPEPSRRRR
;
A
#
# COMPACT_ATOMS: atom_id res chain seq x y z
N MET A 1 35.13 -13.74 39.00
CA MET A 1 33.86 -14.02 38.28
C MET A 1 32.76 -13.37 39.13
N GLY A 2 32.07 -12.29 38.79
CA GLY A 2 31.62 -11.69 37.53
C GLY A 2 30.13 -11.31 37.80
N HIS A 3 29.78 -10.05 38.07
CA HIS A 3 29.39 -8.99 37.12
C HIS A 3 28.11 -9.30 36.33
N PHE A 4 26.97 -8.62 36.59
CA PHE A 4 26.42 -7.38 35.97
C PHE A 4 25.07 -7.77 35.31
N GLY A 5 23.97 -6.99 35.25
CA GLY A 5 23.66 -5.64 35.71
C GLY A 5 22.38 -5.11 35.04
N LEU A 6 21.43 -4.58 35.86
CA LEU A 6 20.59 -3.35 35.74
C LEU A 6 19.71 -3.03 34.49
N PRO A 7 18.75 -2.05 34.57
CA PRO A 7 18.34 -1.16 35.67
C PRO A 7 16.82 -1.20 35.99
N GLY A 8 16.22 -0.62 37.05
CA GLY A 8 16.71 0.28 38.10
C GLY A 8 16.27 1.75 37.92
N LEU A 9 15.10 2.13 38.46
CA LEU A 9 14.66 3.46 38.99
C LEU A 9 13.12 3.52 38.84
N GLY A 10 12.29 3.17 39.82
CA GLY A 10 12.33 3.64 41.20
C GLY A 10 11.07 4.48 41.47
N GLU A 11 9.88 3.93 41.22
CA GLU A 11 8.59 4.50 41.63
C GLU A 11 8.59 4.66 43.15
N ARG A 12 8.83 5.88 43.62
CA ARG A 12 8.59 6.22 45.01
C ARG A 12 7.08 6.41 45.17
N ALA A 13 6.41 5.31 45.45
CA ALA A 13 5.04 5.28 45.92
C ALA A 13 4.86 6.33 47.02
N ASN A 14 4.03 7.34 46.73
CA ASN A 14 3.75 8.44 47.62
C ASN A 14 2.85 7.97 48.78
N ARG A 15 3.44 7.28 49.76
CA ARG A 15 2.81 7.10 51.07
C ARG A 15 2.82 8.46 51.77
N TRP A 16 1.64 8.95 52.10
CA TRP A 16 1.41 10.13 52.94
C TRP A 16 1.41 9.67 54.40
N SER A 17 2.03 10.44 55.30
CA SER A 17 1.87 10.20 56.73
C SER A 17 0.45 10.58 57.15
N PRO A 18 -0.31 9.72 57.85
CA PRO A 18 -1.62 10.08 58.37
C PRO A 18 -1.46 11.19 59.43
N GLY A 19 -2.15 12.31 59.28
CA GLY A 19 -2.16 13.42 60.25
C GLY A 19 -1.51 14.74 59.80
N ALA A 20 -1.28 14.94 58.50
CA ALA A 20 -0.86 16.24 57.96
C ALA A 20 -2.08 17.03 57.47
N ASP A 21 -2.43 18.11 58.18
CA ASP A 21 -3.52 19.00 57.81
C ASP A 21 -3.00 20.19 56.97
N GLY A 22 -3.82 20.71 56.07
CA GLY A 22 -3.46 21.83 55.22
C GLY A 22 -4.67 22.62 54.73
N PRO A 23 -4.50 23.91 54.40
CA PRO A 23 -5.60 24.75 53.92
C PRO A 23 -6.06 24.28 52.54
N LEU A 24 -7.34 23.95 52.42
CA LEU A 24 -7.99 23.48 51.18
C LEU A 24 -8.47 24.61 50.26
N GLY A 25 -8.30 25.88 50.65
CA GLY A 25 -8.85 27.03 49.92
C GLY A 25 -8.45 27.16 48.44
N ASN A 26 -7.39 26.45 48.04
CA ASN A 26 -6.85 26.47 46.67
C ASN A 26 -6.74 25.05 46.07
N ALA A 27 -7.31 24.04 46.73
CA ALA A 27 -7.18 22.65 46.32
C ALA A 27 -8.18 22.34 45.19
N GLN A 28 -7.69 21.74 44.11
CA GLN A 28 -8.53 21.34 42.98
C GLN A 28 -8.64 19.82 42.93
N MET A 29 -9.84 19.31 42.72
CA MET A 29 -10.07 17.88 42.48
C MET A 29 -9.87 17.60 40.99
N GLN A 30 -8.89 16.74 40.65
CA GLN A 30 -8.63 16.31 39.28
C GLN A 30 -8.48 14.77 39.28
N ASP A 31 -9.30 14.08 38.49
CA ASP A 31 -9.29 12.62 38.33
C ASP A 31 -9.34 11.83 39.66
N GLY A 32 -10.23 12.24 40.56
CA GLY A 32 -10.40 11.61 41.88
C GLY A 32 -9.24 11.82 42.85
N ARG A 33 -8.28 12.70 42.52
CA ARG A 33 -7.14 13.04 43.37
C ARG A 33 -7.16 14.53 43.71
N LEU A 34 -6.89 14.83 44.99
CA LEU A 34 -6.78 16.20 45.47
C LEU A 34 -5.42 16.77 45.04
N LYS A 35 -5.43 17.79 44.18
CA LYS A 35 -4.25 18.52 43.75
C LYS A 35 -4.15 19.81 44.55
N VAL A 36 -3.14 19.88 45.42
CA VAL A 36 -2.78 21.09 46.15
C VAL A 36 -1.59 21.76 45.48
N VAL A 37 -1.51 23.09 45.57
CA VAL A 37 -0.43 23.90 44.97
C VAL A 37 0.89 23.82 45.76
N TYR A 38 0.93 23.02 46.82
CA TYR A 38 2.07 22.83 47.71
C TYR A 38 2.75 21.48 47.44
N ASP A 39 4.08 21.44 47.51
CA ASP A 39 4.82 20.19 47.35
C ASP A 39 4.67 19.24 48.56
N LYS A 40 5.05 17.97 48.37
CA LYS A 40 4.92 16.93 49.41
C LYS A 40 5.79 17.22 50.64
N ALA A 41 6.92 17.93 50.51
CA ALA A 41 7.80 18.23 51.63
C ALA A 41 7.20 19.33 52.53
N THR A 42 6.48 20.26 51.93
CA THR A 42 5.73 21.33 52.58
C THR A 42 4.60 20.77 53.44
N VAL A 43 3.78 19.87 52.88
CA VAL A 43 2.65 19.29 53.62
C VAL A 43 3.13 18.41 54.79
N GLN A 44 4.25 17.71 54.65
CA GLN A 44 4.79 16.85 55.72
C GLN A 44 5.42 17.61 56.89
N LYS A 45 5.85 18.87 56.69
CA LYS A 45 6.42 19.71 57.75
C LYS A 45 5.36 20.52 58.50
N ALA A 46 4.10 20.42 58.08
CA ALA A 46 3.00 21.08 58.75
C ALA A 46 2.88 20.58 60.21
N PRO A 47 2.46 21.44 61.16
CA PRO A 47 2.14 21.01 62.51
C PRO A 47 1.07 19.91 62.46
N SER A 48 1.41 18.69 62.86
CA SER A 48 0.47 17.56 62.86
C SER A 48 -0.48 17.62 64.07
N VAL A 49 -1.74 17.29 63.83
CA VAL A 49 -2.71 16.98 64.89
C VAL A 49 -2.66 15.49 65.16
N PRO A 50 -2.64 15.03 66.43
CA PRO A 50 -2.69 13.60 66.74
C PRO A 50 -3.99 12.94 66.22
N PRO A 51 -3.90 11.79 65.52
CA PRO A 51 -5.07 11.13 64.95
C PRO A 51 -6.01 10.61 66.04
N GLY A 52 -7.30 10.97 65.96
CA GLY A 52 -8.34 10.53 66.90
C GLY A 52 -8.99 11.66 67.72
N ALA A 53 -8.46 12.89 67.66
CA ALA A 53 -9.14 14.05 68.21
C ALA A 53 -10.21 14.56 67.22
N ASN A 54 -11.49 14.27 67.46
CA ASN A 54 -12.61 14.94 66.77
C ASN A 54 -12.79 16.40 67.25
N THR A 55 -11.73 17.03 67.74
CA THR A 55 -11.74 18.40 68.24
C THR A 55 -11.33 19.33 67.09
N PRO A 56 -12.15 20.32 66.72
CA PRO A 56 -11.77 21.28 65.71
C PRO A 56 -10.50 22.02 66.13
N LEU A 57 -9.62 22.30 65.18
CA LEU A 57 -8.40 23.08 65.37
C LEU A 57 -8.71 24.38 66.11
N ASN A 58 -7.92 24.70 67.14
CA ASN A 58 -8.09 25.98 67.82
C ASN A 58 -7.52 27.14 66.97
N ALA A 59 -7.83 28.38 67.34
CA ALA A 59 -7.45 29.57 66.56
C ALA A 59 -5.92 29.73 66.41
N GLU A 60 -5.15 29.32 67.43
CA GLU A 60 -3.69 29.44 67.44
C GLU A 60 -3.03 28.39 66.53
N GLN A 61 -3.50 27.15 66.60
CA GLN A 61 -3.09 26.06 65.70
C GLN A 61 -3.47 26.38 64.25
N THR A 62 -4.65 26.96 64.04
CA THR A 62 -5.08 27.45 62.73
C THR A 62 -4.14 28.54 62.22
N ALA A 63 -3.80 29.54 63.06
CA ALA A 63 -2.88 30.61 62.69
C ALA A 63 -1.46 30.10 62.37
N GLN A 64 -0.96 29.11 63.12
CA GLN A 64 0.33 28.47 62.86
C GLN A 64 0.34 27.68 61.55
N LEU A 65 -0.77 26.97 61.25
CA LEU A 65 -0.96 26.29 59.98
C LEU A 65 -0.91 27.29 58.82
N TYR A 66 -1.73 28.34 58.87
CA TYR A 66 -1.73 29.40 57.85
C TYR A 66 -0.38 30.11 57.74
N ALA A 67 0.35 30.35 58.84
CA ALA A 67 1.68 30.96 58.81
C ALA A 67 2.72 30.06 58.12
N HIS A 68 2.71 28.75 58.38
CA HIS A 68 3.59 27.78 57.74
C HIS A 68 3.39 27.74 56.22
N TYR A 69 2.13 27.69 55.77
CA TYR A 69 1.82 27.69 54.33
C TYR A 69 2.05 29.05 53.66
N ARG A 70 1.96 30.16 54.41
CA ARG A 70 2.23 31.53 53.90
C ARG A 70 3.72 31.87 53.82
N MET A 71 4.59 31.24 54.61
CA MET A 71 6.04 31.44 54.52
C MET A 71 6.65 30.76 53.28
N GLN A 72 6.07 29.67 52.79
CA GLN A 72 6.59 28.94 51.62
C GLN A 72 5.96 29.34 50.29
N SER A 73 4.83 30.05 50.27
CA SER A 73 4.31 30.66 49.04
C SER A 73 5.25 31.72 48.45
N GLN A 74 6.26 32.18 49.20
CA GLN A 74 7.33 33.04 48.71
C GLN A 74 8.42 32.30 47.91
N GLN A 75 8.41 30.96 47.91
CA GLN A 75 9.27 30.11 47.09
C GLN A 75 8.42 29.29 46.12
N ALA A 76 7.57 29.95 45.35
CA ALA A 76 7.02 29.34 44.13
C ALA A 76 8.19 28.97 43.21
N PRO A 77 8.20 27.79 42.55
CA PRO A 77 9.20 27.49 41.54
C PRO A 77 9.16 28.61 40.51
N GLN A 78 10.27 29.33 40.33
CA GLN A 78 10.41 30.29 39.24
C GLN A 78 10.13 29.51 37.96
N SER A 79 8.98 29.74 37.32
CA SER A 79 8.61 29.08 36.08
C SER A 79 9.64 29.46 35.04
N ARG A 80 10.46 28.50 34.60
CA ARG A 80 11.27 28.70 33.40
C ARG A 80 10.31 28.81 32.23
N GLU A 81 10.30 29.97 31.59
CA GLU A 81 9.59 30.19 30.35
C GLU A 81 10.41 29.55 29.22
N GLU A 82 9.92 28.43 28.69
CA GLU A 82 10.55 27.70 27.60
C GLU A 82 9.74 27.92 26.32
N LEU A 83 10.44 28.21 25.21
CA LEU A 83 9.85 28.29 23.88
C LEU A 83 10.34 27.11 23.04
N ILE A 84 9.40 26.41 22.41
CA ILE A 84 9.67 25.33 21.47
C ILE A 84 9.43 25.88 20.07
N ARG A 85 10.46 25.81 19.20
CA ARG A 85 10.37 26.12 17.77
C ARG A 85 9.94 24.87 17.01
N SER A 86 9.02 25.03 16.06
CA SER A 86 8.56 23.98 15.16
C SER A 86 8.99 24.24 13.70
N GLU A 87 9.09 23.16 12.92
CA GLU A 87 9.35 23.19 11.48
C GLU A 87 8.47 22.16 10.75
N GLU A 88 8.02 22.52 9.55
CA GLU A 88 7.34 21.60 8.64
C GLU A 88 8.36 20.81 7.82
N ARG A 89 8.06 19.53 7.60
CA ARG A 89 8.90 18.62 6.81
C ARG A 89 8.08 17.99 5.70
N LEU A 90 8.47 18.25 4.46
CA LEU A 90 7.86 17.65 3.27
C LEU A 90 8.19 16.15 3.21
N ARG A 91 7.19 15.32 2.93
CA ARG A 91 7.35 13.90 2.63
C ARG A 91 6.72 13.62 1.26
N VAL A 92 7.55 13.19 0.31
CA VAL A 92 7.11 12.87 -1.05
C VAL A 92 7.11 11.36 -1.27
N GLY A 93 6.16 10.88 -2.06
CA GLY A 93 6.02 9.50 -2.47
C GLY A 93 5.24 9.41 -3.78
N THR A 94 5.12 8.21 -4.34
CA THR A 94 4.41 7.96 -5.59
C THR A 94 3.25 7.01 -5.35
N GLU A 95 2.16 7.21 -6.07
CA GLU A 95 1.02 6.29 -6.10
C GLU A 95 0.84 5.71 -7.52
N SER A 96 0.53 4.42 -7.59
CA SER A 96 0.24 3.75 -8.87
C SER A 96 -1.25 3.84 -9.19
N GLN A 97 -1.58 4.33 -10.39
CA GLN A 97 -2.94 4.40 -10.89
C GLN A 97 -3.10 3.74 -12.27
N PRO A 98 -4.26 3.13 -12.59
CA PRO A 98 -4.50 2.56 -13.92
C PRO A 98 -4.43 3.64 -15.01
N ALA A 99 -3.55 3.44 -15.99
CA ALA A 99 -3.34 4.40 -17.10
C ALA A 99 -3.98 3.96 -18.43
N GLY A 100 -4.41 2.71 -18.57
CA GLY A 100 -5.04 2.21 -19.80
C GLY A 100 -5.06 0.68 -19.93
N LYS A 101 -5.63 0.20 -21.04
CA LYS A 101 -5.74 -1.23 -21.38
C LYS A 101 -5.15 -1.50 -22.76
N ALA A 102 -4.19 -2.43 -22.84
CA ALA A 102 -3.68 -2.95 -24.10
C ALA A 102 -4.38 -4.28 -24.45
N VAL A 103 -4.73 -4.46 -25.73
CA VAL A 103 -5.41 -5.66 -26.22
C VAL A 103 -4.67 -6.17 -27.46
N LEU A 104 -4.26 -7.44 -27.43
CA LEU A 104 -3.68 -8.12 -28.58
C LEU A 104 -4.81 -8.85 -29.33
N CYS A 105 -5.05 -8.46 -30.57
CA CYS A 105 -6.10 -9.04 -31.42
C CYS A 105 -5.48 -9.77 -32.61
N LYS A 106 -5.93 -11.00 -32.85
CA LYS A 106 -5.69 -11.72 -34.10
C LYS A 106 -6.93 -11.58 -34.98
N ASN A 107 -6.77 -11.10 -36.19
CA ASN A 107 -7.84 -11.03 -37.17
C ASN A 107 -7.67 -12.13 -38.22
N VAL A 108 -8.79 -12.68 -38.71
CA VAL A 108 -8.79 -13.64 -39.81
C VAL A 108 -8.84 -12.86 -41.11
N VAL A 109 -7.91 -13.13 -42.00
CA VAL A 109 -7.86 -12.56 -43.34
C VAL A 109 -8.04 -13.70 -44.34
N THR A 110 -8.87 -13.47 -45.35
CA THR A 110 -9.12 -14.42 -46.44
C THR A 110 -8.53 -13.85 -47.72
N GLU A 111 -7.69 -14.64 -48.38
CA GLU A 111 -7.09 -14.32 -49.66
C GLU A 111 -7.61 -15.30 -50.73
N ASN A 112 -7.81 -14.81 -51.95
CA ASN A 112 -8.21 -15.64 -53.09
C ASN A 112 -6.96 -16.19 -53.78
N VAL A 113 -6.81 -17.51 -53.76
CA VAL A 113 -5.71 -18.21 -54.44
C VAL A 113 -6.29 -18.92 -55.68
N HIS A 114 -5.66 -18.70 -56.83
CA HIS A 114 -6.00 -19.34 -58.10
C HIS A 114 -4.86 -20.26 -58.54
N THR A 115 -5.16 -21.55 -58.67
CA THR A 115 -4.20 -22.57 -59.11
C THR A 115 -4.88 -23.51 -60.10
N THR A 116 -4.19 -23.81 -61.20
CA THR A 116 -4.64 -24.79 -62.20
C THR A 116 -4.04 -26.15 -61.87
N VAL A 117 -4.89 -27.17 -61.88
CA VAL A 117 -4.48 -28.57 -61.69
C VAL A 117 -4.78 -29.31 -62.99
N PRO A 118 -3.80 -30.01 -63.60
CA PRO A 118 -4.08 -30.84 -64.76
C PRO A 118 -5.00 -31.99 -64.35
N VAL A 119 -5.92 -32.36 -65.23
CA VAL A 119 -6.82 -33.50 -65.05
C VAL A 119 -6.86 -34.30 -66.33
N GLU A 120 -6.98 -35.62 -66.18
CA GLU A 120 -7.13 -36.55 -67.29
C GLU A 120 -8.57 -37.03 -67.43
N HIS A 121 -8.97 -37.38 -68.65
CA HIS A 121 -10.21 -38.07 -68.92
C HIS A 121 -10.04 -39.04 -70.08
N ASP A 122 -10.81 -40.12 -70.04
CA ASP A 122 -10.82 -41.11 -71.10
C ASP A 122 -11.71 -40.61 -72.25
N GLU A 123 -11.18 -40.69 -73.46
CA GLU A 123 -11.93 -40.47 -74.70
C GLU A 123 -12.03 -41.78 -75.47
N VAL A 124 -13.19 -42.06 -76.03
CA VAL A 124 -13.43 -43.26 -76.84
C VAL A 124 -13.53 -42.91 -78.31
N TYR A 125 -12.92 -43.74 -79.13
CA TYR A 125 -13.04 -43.69 -80.58
C TYR A 125 -13.16 -45.12 -81.14
N VAL A 126 -13.71 -45.24 -82.34
CA VAL A 126 -13.93 -46.52 -83.00
C VAL A 126 -12.95 -46.67 -84.16
N GLU A 127 -12.06 -47.65 -84.05
CA GLU A 127 -11.22 -48.08 -85.16
C GLU A 127 -11.93 -49.18 -85.95
N ARG A 128 -11.80 -49.13 -87.28
CA ARG A 128 -12.38 -50.13 -88.19
C ARG A 128 -11.32 -50.60 -89.17
N GLU A 129 -11.05 -51.89 -89.15
CA GLU A 129 -10.15 -52.56 -90.09
C GLU A 129 -10.95 -53.57 -90.94
N PRO A 130 -10.74 -53.61 -92.27
CA PRO A 130 -11.36 -54.62 -93.10
C PRO A 130 -10.77 -56.02 -92.82
N ILE A 131 -11.62 -57.05 -92.85
CA ILE A 131 -11.15 -58.44 -92.74
C ILE A 131 -10.51 -58.85 -94.08
N THR A 132 -9.25 -59.29 -94.05
CA THR A 132 -8.53 -59.75 -95.24
C THR A 132 -8.86 -61.21 -95.58
N ALA A 133 -8.54 -61.63 -96.82
CA ALA A 133 -8.72 -63.03 -97.23
C ALA A 133 -7.86 -64.02 -96.43
N ALA A 134 -6.71 -63.57 -95.90
CA ALA A 134 -5.86 -64.39 -95.05
C ALA A 134 -6.51 -64.63 -93.67
N ASP A 135 -7.21 -63.64 -93.13
CA ASP A 135 -7.81 -63.69 -91.79
C ASP A 135 -9.22 -64.29 -91.77
N ALA A 136 -9.90 -64.35 -92.93
CA ALA A 136 -11.28 -64.79 -93.08
C ALA A 136 -11.55 -66.21 -92.51
N GLY A 137 -10.56 -67.11 -92.55
CA GLY A 137 -10.69 -68.47 -92.00
C GLY A 137 -10.66 -68.53 -90.46
N SER A 138 -10.26 -67.45 -89.79
CA SER A 138 -10.09 -67.39 -88.34
C SER A 138 -11.21 -66.64 -87.60
N VAL A 139 -12.07 -65.93 -88.34
CA VAL A 139 -13.18 -65.13 -87.79
C VAL A 139 -14.48 -65.96 -87.84
N ARG A 140 -15.23 -65.99 -86.74
CA ARG A 140 -16.60 -66.53 -86.73
C ARG A 140 -17.55 -65.45 -87.23
N ALA A 141 -18.34 -65.78 -88.25
CA ALA A 141 -19.41 -64.93 -88.75
C ALA A 141 -20.74 -65.39 -88.13
N ASP A 142 -21.07 -64.84 -86.98
CA ASP A 142 -22.39 -64.91 -86.37
C ASP A 142 -23.18 -63.63 -86.65
N MET A 143 -24.46 -63.79 -87.02
CA MET A 143 -25.38 -62.65 -87.18
C MET A 143 -26.29 -62.60 -85.96
N GLY A 144 -26.26 -61.47 -85.27
CA GLY A 144 -27.07 -61.21 -84.08
C GLY A 144 -26.78 -59.81 -83.52
N GLU A 145 -27.53 -59.44 -82.49
CA GLU A 145 -27.25 -58.23 -81.71
C GLU A 145 -26.10 -58.50 -80.73
N ALA A 146 -25.17 -57.54 -80.60
CA ALA A 146 -24.06 -57.61 -79.66
C ALA A 146 -23.82 -56.22 -79.04
N GLN A 147 -23.55 -56.20 -77.74
CA GLN A 147 -23.24 -54.98 -76.97
C GLN A 147 -21.92 -55.18 -76.24
N GLN A 148 -21.04 -54.17 -76.31
CA GLN A 148 -19.81 -54.12 -75.53
C GLN A 148 -19.78 -52.82 -74.73
N GLU A 149 -19.55 -52.95 -73.43
CA GLU A 149 -19.49 -51.83 -72.51
C GLU A 149 -18.05 -51.57 -72.07
N MET A 150 -17.72 -50.28 -71.92
CA MET A 150 -16.43 -49.83 -71.40
C MET A 150 -16.67 -48.74 -70.35
N GLN A 151 -15.95 -48.82 -69.23
CA GLN A 151 -15.99 -47.80 -68.18
C GLN A 151 -14.95 -46.72 -68.49
N LEU A 152 -15.40 -45.47 -68.60
CA LEU A 152 -14.53 -44.32 -68.80
C LEU A 152 -14.30 -43.60 -67.46
N ARG A 153 -13.08 -43.13 -67.25
CA ARG A 153 -12.68 -42.29 -66.11
C ARG A 153 -12.64 -40.82 -66.51
N ALA A 154 -12.90 -39.98 -65.53
CA ALA A 154 -12.64 -38.55 -65.60
C ALA A 154 -12.16 -38.09 -64.24
N GLU A 155 -11.03 -37.40 -64.20
CA GLU A 155 -10.49 -36.82 -62.99
C GLU A 155 -11.17 -35.49 -62.66
N ARG A 156 -11.20 -35.16 -61.36
CA ARG A 156 -11.74 -33.90 -60.85
C ARG A 156 -10.78 -33.32 -59.81
N PRO A 157 -10.48 -32.02 -59.85
CA PRO A 157 -9.64 -31.42 -58.84
C PRO A 157 -10.35 -31.41 -57.48
N VAL A 158 -9.61 -31.69 -56.41
CA VAL A 158 -10.10 -31.67 -55.03
C VAL A 158 -9.26 -30.70 -54.22
N VAL A 159 -9.90 -29.89 -53.38
CA VAL A 159 -9.24 -28.86 -52.56
C VAL A 159 -9.45 -29.15 -51.07
N ALA A 160 -8.37 -29.07 -50.31
CA ALA A 160 -8.37 -29.17 -48.84
C ALA A 160 -7.59 -28.01 -48.21
N LYS A 161 -7.87 -27.69 -46.95
CA LYS A 161 -7.19 -26.64 -46.19
C LYS A 161 -6.81 -27.15 -44.80
N ASP A 162 -5.55 -26.96 -44.44
CA ASP A 162 -5.03 -27.30 -43.12
C ASP A 162 -4.74 -26.06 -42.28
N ARG A 163 -4.84 -26.20 -40.96
CA ARG A 163 -4.46 -25.15 -40.01
C ARG A 163 -3.05 -25.42 -39.49
N VAL A 164 -2.10 -24.63 -39.95
CA VAL A 164 -0.70 -24.71 -39.52
C VAL A 164 -0.38 -23.52 -38.60
N PRO A 165 0.10 -23.75 -37.36
CA PRO A 165 0.57 -22.64 -36.51
C PRO A 165 1.89 -22.10 -37.06
N VAL A 166 1.96 -20.79 -37.31
CA VAL A 166 3.14 -20.15 -37.93
C VAL A 166 3.87 -19.18 -37.00
N GLU A 167 3.20 -18.66 -35.97
CA GLU A 167 3.78 -17.64 -35.11
C GLU A 167 3.19 -17.68 -33.69
N ARG A 168 4.02 -17.34 -32.69
CA ARG A 168 3.61 -17.12 -31.30
C ARG A 168 3.82 -15.66 -30.91
N VAL A 169 2.73 -14.94 -30.70
CA VAL A 169 2.73 -13.51 -30.33
C VAL A 169 2.38 -13.33 -28.85
N ARG A 170 3.04 -12.37 -28.16
CA ARG A 170 2.80 -12.04 -26.74
C ARG A 170 2.78 -10.53 -26.51
N LEU A 171 1.97 -10.08 -25.56
CA LEU A 171 1.98 -8.71 -25.06
C LEU A 171 2.94 -8.60 -23.87
N ALA A 172 3.76 -7.56 -23.83
CA ALA A 172 4.68 -7.28 -22.72
C ALA A 172 4.68 -5.78 -22.41
N LYS A 173 5.02 -5.42 -21.17
CA LYS A 173 5.21 -4.03 -20.73
C LYS A 173 6.61 -3.85 -20.14
N ASN A 174 7.14 -2.64 -20.25
CA ASN A 174 8.33 -2.21 -19.53
C ASN A 174 7.92 -1.11 -18.55
N GLU A 175 8.58 -1.08 -17.41
CA GLU A 175 8.46 0.02 -16.47
C GLU A 175 9.47 1.10 -16.85
N VAL A 176 9.01 2.35 -16.89
CA VAL A 176 9.82 3.51 -17.20
C VAL A 176 9.75 4.43 -15.99
N VAL A 177 10.90 4.79 -15.44
CA VAL A 177 11.01 5.71 -14.31
C VAL A 177 11.45 7.07 -14.86
N GLU A 178 10.72 8.11 -14.50
CA GLU A 178 11.04 9.49 -14.85
C GLU A 178 10.99 10.37 -13.60
N ASP A 179 11.89 11.36 -13.54
CA ASP A 179 11.88 12.35 -12.47
C ASP A 179 10.80 13.41 -12.74
N ARG A 180 9.97 13.66 -11.73
CA ARG A 180 8.95 14.71 -11.75
C ARG A 180 9.28 15.73 -10.66
N PRO A 181 9.54 17.00 -11.00
CA PRO A 181 9.78 18.01 -9.98
C PRO A 181 8.50 18.26 -9.17
N ILE A 182 8.68 18.44 -7.86
CA ILE A 182 7.62 18.84 -6.93
C ILE A 182 8.08 20.13 -6.27
N ASP A 183 7.31 21.19 -6.48
CA ASP A 183 7.53 22.49 -5.87
C ASP A 183 6.50 22.68 -4.76
N GLU A 184 6.95 22.64 -3.50
CA GLU A 184 6.09 22.77 -2.33
C GLU A 184 6.75 23.69 -1.29
N GLN A 185 5.94 24.45 -0.53
CA GLN A 185 6.45 25.35 0.50
C GLN A 185 6.40 24.69 1.88
N VAL A 186 7.50 24.79 2.62
CA VAL A 186 7.55 24.38 4.05
C VAL A 186 7.83 25.60 4.92
N ARG A 187 7.13 25.67 6.05
CA ARG A 187 7.29 26.75 7.02
C ARG A 187 8.16 26.33 8.19
N HIS A 188 8.82 27.30 8.80
CA HIS A 188 9.48 27.10 10.10
C HIS A 188 9.33 28.36 10.94
N GLU A 189 9.38 28.19 12.25
CA GLU A 189 9.30 29.30 13.20
C GLU A 189 10.69 29.90 13.45
N GLU A 190 10.83 31.21 13.65
CA GLU A 190 12.08 31.84 14.10
C GLU A 190 11.90 32.42 15.50
N VAL A 191 12.93 32.30 16.34
CA VAL A 191 12.90 32.79 17.72
C VAL A 191 13.85 33.97 17.84
N ALA A 192 13.31 35.13 18.23
CA ALA A 192 14.07 36.33 18.54
C ALA A 192 13.75 36.78 19.97
N ALA A 193 14.78 37.19 20.71
CA ALA A 193 14.63 37.74 22.06
C ALA A 193 14.90 39.25 22.04
N ASN A 194 13.97 40.04 22.60
CA ASN A 194 14.19 41.46 22.83
C ASN A 194 14.61 41.67 24.28
N ILE A 195 15.92 41.81 24.51
CA ILE A 195 16.50 41.99 25.84
C ILE A 195 16.83 43.49 26.02
N PRO A 196 16.14 44.22 26.92
CA PRO A 196 16.47 45.61 27.20
C PRO A 196 17.84 45.74 27.89
N GLU A 197 18.59 46.81 27.61
CA GLU A 197 19.90 47.06 28.25
C GLU A 197 19.76 47.12 29.79
N PRO A 198 20.66 46.46 30.55
CA PRO A 198 20.60 46.52 31.99
C PRO A 198 20.88 47.94 32.45
N SER A 199 19.94 48.51 33.21
CA SER A 199 20.10 49.82 33.82
C SER A 199 21.32 49.80 34.74
N ARG A 200 22.43 50.41 34.29
CA ARG A 200 23.57 50.67 35.17
C ARG A 200 23.08 51.60 36.27
N ARG A 201 22.88 51.06 37.48
CA ARG A 201 22.67 51.86 38.69
C ARG A 201 23.87 52.81 38.82
N ARG A 202 23.62 54.08 38.53
CA ARG A 202 24.54 55.16 38.84
C ARG A 202 24.57 55.28 40.36
N ARG A 203 25.73 54.96 40.95
CA ARG A 203 26.02 55.08 42.38
C ARG A 203 26.31 56.54 42.72
#